data_AF-A0A956FHI2-F1
#
_entry.id   AF-A0A956FHI2-F1
#
_cell.length_a   1.000
_cell.length_b   1.000
_cell.length_c   1.000
_cell.angle_alpha   90.00
_cell.angle_beta   90.00
_cell.angle_gamma   90.00
#
_symmetry.space_group_name_H-M   'P 1'
#
loop_
_entity.id
_entity.type
_entity.pdbx_description
1 polymer ?
#
loop_
_entity_poly.entity_id
_entity_poly.type
_entity_poly.pdbx_seq_one_letter_code
_entity_poly.pdbx_strand_id
1 'polypeptide(L)'
;MKREFRRPAPDDQPTAGGLDELLESIPEGGSYGPLTGYRDGSRVRRWVYLALVLGVVAAVLAGRWYVGYLEEQRRIPTPEYQLAEGAEDEERPDVLVWTSGIARLGLTRQQPGIRAIVLPDRIITLAPSCDHAQIKVDVRDGETTMLKVVVGEIRQRPREAGDGG
;
A
#
# COMPACT_ATOMS: atom_id res chain seq x y z
N MET A 1 -55.49 -45.77 -22.13
CA MET A 1 -55.31 -45.96 -20.67
C MET A 1 -56.26 -45.01 -19.94
N LYS A 2 -57.34 -45.53 -19.35
CA LYS A 2 -58.28 -44.75 -18.53
C LYS A 2 -57.79 -44.76 -17.08
N ARG A 3 -57.62 -43.58 -16.46
CA ARG A 3 -57.33 -43.48 -15.02
C ARG A 3 -58.67 -43.46 -14.28
N GLU A 4 -58.94 -44.49 -13.49
CA GLU A 4 -60.07 -44.52 -12.57
C GLU A 4 -59.75 -43.62 -11.37
N PHE A 5 -60.60 -42.61 -11.15
CA PHE A 5 -60.51 -41.72 -10.00
C PHE A 5 -61.16 -42.41 -8.80
N ARG A 6 -60.33 -43.03 -7.95
CA ARG A 6 -60.79 -43.70 -6.73
C ARG A 6 -61.17 -42.62 -5.70
N ARG A 7 -62.44 -42.56 -5.30
CA ARG A 7 -62.85 -41.73 -4.16
C ARG A 7 -62.24 -42.32 -2.88
N PRO A 8 -61.73 -41.50 -1.95
CA PRO A 8 -61.26 -41.98 -0.65
C PRO A 8 -62.42 -42.59 0.14
N ALA A 9 -62.09 -43.57 0.99
CA ALA A 9 -63.03 -44.25 1.88
C ALA A 9 -63.64 -43.25 2.87
N PRO A 10 -64.85 -43.51 3.41
CA PRO A 10 -65.57 -42.54 4.27
C PRO A 10 -64.84 -42.16 5.57
N ASP A 11 -63.79 -42.89 5.95
CA ASP A 11 -62.99 -42.61 7.15
C ASP A 11 -61.89 -41.54 6.92
N ASP A 12 -61.73 -41.04 5.70
CA ASP A 12 -60.73 -40.01 5.34
C ASP A 12 -61.29 -38.58 5.51
N GLN A 13 -62.23 -38.39 6.44
CA GLN A 13 -62.65 -37.04 6.85
C GLN A 13 -61.76 -36.58 7.99
N PRO A 14 -61.10 -35.40 7.89
CA PRO A 14 -60.36 -34.84 9.01
C PRO A 14 -61.35 -34.56 10.15
N THR A 15 -61.23 -35.31 11.24
CA THR A 15 -62.07 -35.13 12.42
C THR A 15 -61.59 -33.89 13.17
N ALA A 16 -62.53 -33.12 13.71
CA ALA A 16 -62.24 -31.85 14.36
C ALA A 16 -61.52 -32.05 15.71
N GLY A 17 -60.19 -32.17 15.67
CA GLY A 17 -59.25 -31.79 16.73
C GLY A 17 -59.60 -32.22 18.15
N GLY A 18 -59.50 -33.52 18.44
CA GLY A 18 -59.48 -34.05 19.81
C GLY A 18 -58.04 -34.23 20.31
N LEU A 19 -57.81 -33.98 21.61
CA LEU A 19 -56.50 -34.18 22.29
C LEU A 19 -55.98 -35.63 22.27
N ASP A 20 -56.76 -36.58 21.74
CA ASP A 20 -56.42 -37.99 21.58
C ASP A 20 -55.68 -38.30 20.26
N GLU A 21 -55.49 -37.31 19.37
CA GLU A 21 -54.65 -37.45 18.17
C GLU A 21 -53.16 -37.16 18.46
N LEU A 22 -52.70 -37.43 19.69
CA LEU A 22 -51.28 -37.41 20.00
C LEU A 22 -50.62 -38.61 19.30
N LEU A 23 -49.71 -38.28 18.36
CA LEU A 23 -48.82 -39.18 17.62
C LEU A 23 -48.59 -40.52 18.34
N GLU A 24 -49.17 -41.60 17.80
CA GLU A 24 -49.04 -42.98 18.32
C GLU A 24 -47.58 -43.45 18.37
N SER A 25 -46.67 -42.72 17.73
CA SER A 25 -45.23 -42.82 17.95
C SER A 25 -44.60 -41.43 17.97
N ILE A 26 -43.84 -41.14 19.03
CA ILE A 26 -42.87 -40.05 19.00
C ILE A 26 -41.85 -40.45 17.91
N PRO A 27 -41.57 -39.62 16.89
CA PRO A 27 -40.51 -39.93 15.96
C PRO A 27 -39.22 -40.12 16.76
N GLU A 28 -38.46 -41.20 16.50
CA GLU A 28 -37.15 -41.44 17.10
C GLU A 28 -36.13 -40.41 16.58
N GLY A 29 -36.34 -39.14 16.91
CA GLY A 29 -35.40 -38.05 16.75
C GLY A 29 -34.72 -37.83 18.08
N GLY A 30 -33.42 -38.11 18.15
CA GLY A 30 -32.62 -37.97 19.36
C GLY A 30 -32.82 -36.63 20.07
N SER A 31 -32.63 -36.61 21.39
CA SER A 31 -32.89 -35.48 22.27
C SER A 31 -32.25 -34.16 21.79
N TYR A 32 -32.99 -33.35 21.03
CA TYR A 32 -32.58 -32.00 20.66
C TYR A 32 -32.88 -31.05 21.82
N GLY A 33 -32.06 -31.10 22.87
CA GLY A 33 -32.11 -30.09 23.92
C GLY A 33 -31.70 -28.70 23.37
N PRO A 34 -32.15 -27.58 23.96
CA PRO A 34 -31.85 -26.22 23.49
C PRO A 34 -30.36 -25.86 23.39
N LEU A 35 -29.47 -26.73 23.91
CA LEU A 35 -28.02 -26.59 23.88
C LEU A 35 -27.32 -27.48 22.84
N THR A 36 -28.02 -28.37 22.12
CA THR A 36 -27.39 -29.26 21.13
C THR A 36 -26.80 -28.49 19.96
N GLY A 37 -27.51 -27.47 19.47
CA GLY A 37 -26.97 -26.54 18.44
C GLY A 37 -25.72 -25.79 18.90
N TYR A 38 -25.54 -25.58 20.21
CA TYR A 38 -24.33 -24.95 20.75
C TYR A 38 -23.12 -25.89 20.73
N ARG A 39 -23.31 -27.21 20.81
CA ARG A 39 -22.21 -28.18 20.70
C ARG A 39 -21.78 -28.44 19.26
N ASP A 40 -22.74 -28.52 18.34
CA ASP A 40 -22.46 -28.82 16.91
C ASP A 40 -21.68 -27.72 16.20
N GLY A 41 -21.84 -26.45 16.60
CA GLY A 41 -21.11 -25.32 16.01
C GLY A 41 -19.68 -25.07 16.54
N SER A 42 -19.15 -25.94 17.39
CA SER A 42 -17.89 -25.68 18.12
C SER A 42 -16.65 -25.58 17.23
N ARG A 43 -16.57 -26.36 16.13
CA ARG A 43 -15.45 -26.28 15.17
C ARG A 43 -15.45 -24.99 14.36
N VAL A 44 -16.61 -24.57 13.84
CA VAL A 44 -16.74 -23.33 13.06
C VAL A 44 -16.36 -22.12 13.92
N ARG A 45 -16.81 -22.09 15.17
CA ARG A 45 -16.44 -21.02 16.10
C ARG A 45 -14.94 -20.95 16.37
N ARG A 46 -14.26 -22.09 16.53
CA ARG A 46 -12.80 -22.11 16.69
C ARG A 46 -12.09 -21.49 15.49
N TRP A 47 -12.53 -21.79 14.27
CA TRP A 47 -11.96 -21.17 13.06
C TRP A 47 -12.22 -19.68 13.00
N VAL A 48 -13.43 -19.22 13.34
CA VAL A 48 -13.75 -17.79 13.39
C VAL A 48 -12.89 -17.06 14.43
N TYR A 49 -12.76 -17.60 15.64
CA TYR A 49 -11.91 -17.00 16.67
C TYR A 49 -10.44 -17.00 16.28
N LEU A 50 -9.96 -18.08 15.67
CA LEU A 50 -8.57 -18.17 15.21
C LEU A 50 -8.31 -17.14 14.11
N ALA A 51 -9.20 -17.01 13.13
CA ALA A 51 -9.10 -16.00 12.09
C ALA A 51 -9.12 -14.57 12.65
N LEU A 52 -9.98 -14.30 13.64
CA LEU A 52 -10.05 -13.01 14.31
C LEU A 52 -8.73 -12.68 15.03
N VAL A 53 -8.23 -13.61 15.84
CA VAL A 53 -6.96 -13.43 16.57
C VAL A 53 -5.80 -13.25 15.60
N LEU A 54 -5.74 -14.06 14.55
CA LEU A 54 -4.69 -13.97 13.53
C LEU A 54 -4.74 -12.62 12.81
N GLY A 55 -5.93 -12.12 12.50
CA GLY A 55 -6.14 -10.80 11.92
C GLY A 55 -5.67 -9.66 12.83
N VAL A 56 -5.97 -9.72 14.13
CA VAL A 56 -5.50 -8.75 15.12
C VAL A 56 -3.98 -8.77 15.21
N VAL A 57 -3.36 -9.96 15.30
CA VAL A 57 -1.90 -10.10 15.34
C VAL A 57 -1.25 -9.53 14.07
N ALA A 58 -1.79 -9.86 12.90
CA ALA A 58 -1.31 -9.34 11.63
C ALA A 58 -1.40 -7.81 11.56
N ALA A 59 -2.52 -7.22 12.01
CA ALA A 59 -2.70 -5.77 12.05
C ALA A 59 -1.69 -5.08 12.97
N VAL A 60 -1.42 -5.64 14.15
CA VAL A 60 -0.43 -5.11 15.09
C VAL A 60 0.98 -5.17 14.49
N LEU A 61 1.36 -6.29 13.87
CA LEU A 61 2.66 -6.44 13.22
C LEU A 61 2.82 -5.46 12.05
N ALA A 62 1.80 -5.36 11.19
CA ALA A 62 1.80 -4.42 10.07
C ALA A 62 1.88 -2.97 10.56
N GLY A 63 1.14 -2.62 11.61
CA GLY A 63 1.20 -1.29 12.21
C GLY A 63 2.58 -0.95 12.76
N ARG A 64 3.22 -1.87 13.51
CA ARG A 64 4.58 -1.68 14.03
C ARG A 64 5.61 -1.52 12.90
N TRP A 65 5.52 -2.35 11.87
CA TRP A 65 6.39 -2.24 10.70
C TRP A 65 6.20 -0.90 9.98
N TYR A 66 4.95 -0.48 9.80
CA TYR A 66 4.62 0.78 9.13
C TYR A 66 5.11 2.01 9.90
N VAL A 67 5.01 2.01 11.24
CA VAL A 67 5.58 3.09 12.06
C VAL A 67 7.10 3.16 11.91
N GLY A 68 7.80 2.03 11.97
CA GLY A 68 9.24 2.01 11.74
C GLY A 68 9.64 2.48 10.34
N TYR A 69 8.83 2.13 9.33
CA TYR A 69 9.02 2.62 7.96
C TYR A 69 8.84 4.14 7.85
N LEU A 70 7.84 4.71 8.53
CA LEU A 70 7.63 6.16 8.56
C LEU A 70 8.74 6.90 9.32
N GLU A 71 9.25 6.32 10.40
CA GLU A 71 10.39 6.87 11.13
C GLU A 71 11.65 6.91 10.27
N GLU A 72 11.90 5.86 9.48
CA GLU A 72 13.02 5.83 8.54
C GLU A 72 12.86 6.90 7.44
N GLN A 73 11.64 7.12 6.94
CA GLN A 73 11.38 8.22 6.00
C GLN A 73 11.57 9.61 6.64
N ARG A 74 11.20 9.80 7.91
CA ARG A 74 11.39 11.07 8.63
C ARG A 74 12.85 11.37 8.95
N ARG A 75 13.71 10.34 9.02
CA ARG A 75 15.17 10.51 9.18
C ARG A 75 15.85 11.06 7.93
N ILE A 76 15.19 11.03 6.77
CA ILE A 76 15.64 11.78 5.61
C ILE A 76 15.39 13.26 5.96
N PRO A 77 16.43 14.06 6.24
CA PRO A 77 16.23 15.45 6.63
C PRO A 77 15.47 16.14 5.52
N THR A 78 14.24 16.57 5.82
CA THR A 78 13.48 17.43 4.93
C THR A 78 14.19 18.78 5.00
N PRO A 79 14.87 19.24 3.93
CA PRO A 79 15.53 20.53 3.99
C PRO A 79 14.47 21.61 4.25
N GLU A 80 14.50 22.20 5.45
CA GLU A 80 13.74 23.41 5.74
C GLU A 80 14.34 24.54 4.92
N TYR A 81 13.72 24.84 3.79
CA TYR A 81 14.01 26.05 3.04
C TYR A 81 13.34 27.23 3.73
N GLN A 82 14.05 27.84 4.69
CA GLN A 82 13.72 29.19 5.13
C GLN A 82 14.12 30.14 3.99
N LEU A 83 13.13 30.57 3.21
CA LEU A 83 13.32 31.73 2.33
C LEU A 83 13.45 32.95 3.24
N ALA A 84 14.64 33.54 3.27
CA ALA A 84 14.85 34.81 3.96
C ALA A 84 13.90 35.88 3.39
N GLU A 85 13.19 36.58 4.28
CA GLU A 85 12.34 37.72 3.94
C GLU A 85 13.20 38.78 3.22
N GLY A 86 12.99 38.95 1.92
CA GLY A 86 13.76 39.85 1.04
C GLY A 86 14.41 39.18 -0.18
N ALA A 87 14.41 37.85 -0.28
CA ALA A 87 15.03 37.11 -1.40
C ALA A 87 14.16 36.99 -2.67
N GLU A 88 13.43 38.05 -3.05
CA GLU A 88 12.56 38.00 -4.23
C GLU A 88 13.28 38.29 -5.57
N ASP A 89 14.52 38.80 -5.57
CA ASP A 89 15.20 39.15 -6.83
C ASP A 89 16.73 38.95 -6.85
N GLU A 90 17.32 38.35 -5.81
CA GLU A 90 18.76 38.05 -5.79
C GLU A 90 19.05 36.74 -6.52
N GLU A 91 19.24 36.86 -7.84
CA GLU A 91 20.00 35.98 -8.75
C GLU A 91 20.19 34.54 -8.21
N ARG A 92 19.07 33.79 -8.15
CA ARG A 92 19.09 32.39 -7.70
C ARG A 92 20.15 31.65 -8.50
N PRO A 93 21.09 30.93 -7.85
CA PRO A 93 22.12 30.24 -8.60
C PRO A 93 21.49 29.20 -9.52
N ASP A 94 21.75 29.32 -10.82
CA ASP A 94 21.39 28.36 -11.87
C ASP A 94 22.09 26.99 -11.68
N VAL A 95 22.76 26.79 -10.54
CA VAL A 95 23.63 25.66 -10.23
C VAL A 95 23.16 24.99 -8.95
N LEU A 96 22.89 23.69 -9.03
CA LEU A 96 22.57 22.86 -7.88
C LEU A 96 23.77 22.03 -7.47
N VAL A 97 24.25 22.18 -6.24
CA VAL A 97 25.30 21.32 -5.70
C VAL A 97 24.67 20.17 -4.93
N TRP A 98 25.03 18.93 -5.28
CA TRP A 98 24.53 17.72 -4.61
C TRP A 98 25.70 16.83 -4.18
N THR A 99 25.87 16.64 -2.87
CA THR A 99 27.09 16.03 -2.31
C THR A 99 26.93 14.58 -1.87
N SER A 100 25.72 14.13 -1.52
CA SER A 100 25.48 12.77 -1.03
C SER A 100 24.02 12.36 -1.15
N GLY A 101 23.76 11.05 -1.25
CA GLY A 101 22.44 10.45 -1.19
C GLY A 101 21.78 10.26 -2.55
N ILE A 102 20.56 9.71 -2.51
CA ILE A 102 19.75 9.38 -3.68
C ILE A 102 18.78 10.53 -3.96
N ALA A 103 18.82 11.07 -5.18
CA ALA A 103 17.90 12.11 -5.60
C ALA A 103 17.47 11.97 -7.06
N ARG A 104 16.32 12.60 -7.36
CA ARG A 104 15.85 12.80 -8.73
C ARG A 104 15.91 14.30 -9.02
N LEU A 105 16.82 14.69 -9.90
CA LEU A 105 17.17 16.08 -10.16
C LEU A 105 16.72 16.47 -11.57
N GLY A 106 16.25 17.71 -11.71
CA GLY A 106 15.79 18.28 -12.97
C GLY A 106 16.72 19.40 -13.45
N LEU A 107 16.97 19.43 -14.75
CA LEU A 107 17.67 20.49 -15.46
C LEU A 107 16.67 21.17 -16.41
N THR A 108 16.64 22.49 -16.46
CA THR A 108 15.79 23.24 -17.40
C THR A 108 16.45 24.55 -17.80
N ARG A 109 16.25 24.98 -19.05
CA ARG A 109 16.70 26.29 -19.54
C ARG A 109 15.76 27.44 -19.18
N GLN A 110 14.51 27.12 -18.90
CA GLN A 110 13.49 28.10 -18.58
C GLN A 110 13.71 28.61 -17.16
N GLN A 111 13.81 29.94 -17.00
CA GLN A 111 13.90 30.56 -15.69
C GLN A 111 12.54 30.55 -14.98
N PRO A 112 12.50 30.34 -13.65
CA PRO A 112 13.61 29.98 -12.77
C PRO A 112 13.97 28.48 -12.88
N GLY A 113 15.22 28.17 -13.24
CA GLY A 113 15.59 26.81 -13.66
C GLY A 113 17.04 26.45 -13.35
N ILE A 114 17.29 25.17 -13.08
CA ILE A 114 18.64 24.65 -12.80
C ILE A 114 19.31 24.31 -14.14
N ARG A 115 20.43 24.98 -14.46
CA ARG A 115 21.19 24.78 -15.69
C ARG A 115 22.34 23.78 -15.53
N ALA A 116 22.90 23.67 -14.32
CA ALA A 116 23.96 22.73 -14.01
C ALA A 116 23.73 22.06 -12.65
N ILE A 117 24.09 20.77 -12.58
CA ILE A 117 24.16 20.02 -11.33
C ILE A 117 25.62 19.66 -11.08
N VAL A 118 26.14 20.08 -9.94
CA VAL A 118 27.51 19.82 -9.51
C VAL A 118 27.48 18.67 -8.52
N LEU A 119 28.01 17.53 -8.95
CA LEU A 119 28.27 16.36 -8.10
C LEU A 119 29.72 16.44 -7.57
N PRO A 120 30.12 15.57 -6.62
CA PRO A 120 31.48 15.59 -6.11
C PRO A 120 32.54 15.26 -7.18
N ASP A 121 32.23 14.34 -8.09
CA ASP A 121 33.16 13.81 -9.10
C ASP A 121 32.94 14.39 -10.51
N ARG A 122 31.78 15.02 -10.76
CA ARG A 122 31.39 15.49 -12.09
C ARG A 122 30.42 16.65 -12.08
N ILE A 123 30.38 17.36 -13.20
CA ILE A 123 29.39 18.40 -13.47
C ILE A 123 28.47 17.91 -14.59
N ILE A 124 27.16 18.00 -14.35
CA ILE A 124 26.12 17.62 -15.28
C ILE A 124 25.44 18.88 -15.83
N THR A 125 25.42 19.01 -17.14
CA THR A 125 24.75 20.11 -17.85
C THR A 125 23.79 19.55 -18.88
N LEU A 126 22.80 20.35 -19.28
CA LEU A 126 21.88 19.98 -20.34
C LEU A 126 22.59 19.89 -21.71
N ALA A 127 22.18 18.93 -22.56
CA ALA A 127 22.65 18.91 -23.94
C ALA A 127 22.14 20.14 -24.74
N PRO A 128 22.87 20.59 -25.78
CA PRO A 128 22.44 21.72 -26.63
C PRO A 128 21.07 21.52 -27.29
N SER A 129 20.73 20.27 -27.60
CA SER A 129 19.52 19.81 -28.28
C SER A 129 18.27 19.72 -27.40
N CYS A 130 18.39 19.87 -26.09
CA CYS A 130 17.27 19.72 -25.15
C CYS A 130 17.03 21.00 -24.36
N ASP A 131 15.78 21.21 -23.95
CA ASP A 131 15.37 22.30 -23.06
C ASP A 131 15.11 21.85 -21.63
N HIS A 132 14.83 20.56 -21.44
CA HIS A 132 14.64 19.91 -20.15
C HIS A 132 15.30 18.54 -20.11
N ALA A 133 15.89 18.19 -18.97
CA ALA A 133 16.31 16.82 -18.67
C ALA A 133 16.05 16.47 -17.21
N GLN A 134 15.86 15.20 -16.94
CA GLN A 134 15.69 14.69 -15.59
C GLN A 134 16.60 13.49 -15.37
N ILE A 135 17.28 13.47 -14.24
CA ILE A 135 18.25 12.43 -13.88
C ILE A 135 17.91 11.85 -12.51
N LYS A 136 18.21 10.57 -12.33
CA LYS A 136 18.28 9.93 -11.02
C LYS A 136 19.74 9.70 -10.69
N VAL A 137 20.17 10.18 -9.53
CA VAL A 137 21.55 10.11 -9.06
C VAL A 137 21.59 9.42 -7.69
N ASP A 138 22.62 8.62 -7.44
CA ASP A 138 23.00 8.08 -6.12
C ASP A 138 24.48 8.39 -5.90
N VAL A 139 24.76 9.26 -4.93
CA VAL A 139 26.12 9.64 -4.53
C VAL A 139 26.43 9.02 -3.17
N ARG A 140 27.50 8.24 -3.09
CA ARG A 140 27.97 7.61 -1.84
C ARG A 140 29.46 7.82 -1.70
N ASP A 141 29.90 8.15 -0.49
CA ASP A 141 31.32 8.31 -0.16
C ASP A 141 32.06 9.29 -1.09
N GLY A 142 31.36 10.33 -1.58
CA GLY A 142 31.93 11.31 -2.50
C GLY A 142 32.04 10.85 -3.95
N GLU A 143 31.44 9.72 -4.33
CA GLU A 143 31.43 9.23 -5.71
C GLU A 143 30.01 8.98 -6.24
N THR A 144 29.81 9.22 -7.53
CA THR A 144 28.53 8.92 -8.19
C THR A 144 28.44 7.43 -8.52
N THR A 145 27.77 6.67 -7.66
CA THR A 145 27.55 5.22 -7.82
C THR A 145 26.50 4.88 -8.87
N MET A 146 25.49 5.74 -9.04
CA MET A 146 24.46 5.57 -10.05
C MET A 146 24.12 6.93 -10.68
N LEU A 147 24.08 6.96 -12.02
CA LEU A 147 23.54 8.06 -12.77
C LEU A 147 22.68 7.51 -13.91
N LYS A 148 21.37 7.78 -13.85
CA LYS A 148 20.41 7.35 -14.87
C LYS A 148 19.66 8.56 -15.40
N VAL A 149 19.73 8.78 -16.71
CA VAL A 149 18.89 9.76 -17.39
C VAL A 149 17.48 9.20 -17.50
N VAL A 150 16.51 9.94 -17.01
CA VAL A 150 15.09 9.60 -17.04
C VAL A 150 14.41 10.26 -18.24
N VAL A 151 14.74 11.52 -18.50
CA VAL A 151 14.19 12.33 -19.59
C VAL A 151 15.28 13.22 -20.18
N GLY A 152 15.25 13.43 -21.48
CA GLY A 152 16.15 14.34 -22.19
C GLY A 152 17.57 13.79 -22.36
N GLU A 153 18.49 14.68 -22.65
CA GLU A 153 19.90 14.37 -22.86
C GLU A 153 20.78 15.30 -22.02
N ILE A 154 21.84 14.74 -21.44
CA ILE A 154 22.79 15.46 -20.59
C ILE A 154 24.21 15.32 -21.12
N ARG A 155 25.04 16.32 -20.83
CA ARG A 155 26.49 16.26 -20.96
C ARG A 155 27.12 16.19 -19.59
N GLN A 156 28.15 15.36 -19.47
CA GLN A 156 28.91 15.18 -18.25
C GLN A 156 30.34 15.67 -18.51
N ARG A 157 30.89 16.40 -17.54
CA ARG A 157 32.32 16.74 -17.52
C ARG A 157 32.91 16.32 -16.19
N PRO A 158 34.15 15.80 -16.15
CA PRO A 158 34.85 15.56 -14.89
C PRO A 158 34.92 16.86 -14.10
N ARG A 159 34.71 16.78 -12.79
CA ARG A 159 35.01 17.90 -11.90
C ARG A 159 36.49 17.79 -11.55
N GLU A 160 37.29 18.77 -11.93
CA GLU A 160 38.70 18.78 -11.55
C GLU A 160 38.80 18.76 -10.02
N ALA A 161 39.57 17.80 -9.50
CA ALA A 161 39.82 17.67 -8.07
C ALA A 161 40.75 18.82 -7.63
N GLY A 162 40.17 19.99 -7.38
CA GLY A 162 40.96 21.15 -7.01
C GLY A 162 40.22 22.47 -7.16
N ASP A 163 39.20 22.70 -6.35
CA ASP A 163 38.93 24.05 -5.86
C ASP A 163 38.16 23.97 -4.54
N GLY A 164 38.94 23.78 -3.48
CA GLY A 164 38.53 23.78 -2.09
C GLY A 164 39.69 24.36 -1.29
N GLY A 165 39.92 25.66 -1.48
CA GLY A 165 40.71 26.48 -0.57
C GLY A 165 39.94 26.79 0.70
#